data_AF-A0A7V1AI72-F1
#
_entry.id   AF-A0A7V1AI72-F1
#
_cell.length_a   1.000
_cell.length_b   1.000
_cell.length_c   1.000
_cell.angle_alpha   90.00
_cell.angle_beta   90.00
_cell.angle_gamma   90.00
#
_symmetry.space_group_name_H-M   'P 1'
#
loop_
_entity.id
_entity.type
_entity.pdbx_description
1 polymer ?
#
loop_
_entity_poly.entity_id
_entity_poly.type
_entity_poly.pdbx_seq_one_letter_code
_entity_poly.pdbx_strand_id
1 'polypeptide(L)'
;MDIAKTKKDLQKNHSMSMSLFTPYVNAIENLTVKLISSDGNDISNSEIQLVLDGQPMQVLRDVVPITDLKRTGAFFTNHHLSNRLIKSIIPDIKQGQAISDPACGTGNLFLACARHLPILENIRETLNLWGKQLYGSDLHPEFIRAAKTRLILLAIERGARGSLSDINFSDFFPNIQTSNYLSFSSELLKEGCIVINPPYTMVEVRFSDFFVI
;
A
#
# COMPACT_ATOMS: atom_id res chain seq x y z
N MET A 1 -19.51 28.49 19.78
CA MET A 1 -18.76 27.21 19.83
C MET A 1 -18.26 26.93 18.43
N ASP A 2 -16.96 27.02 18.20
CA ASP A 2 -16.35 27.05 16.86
C ASP A 2 -16.40 25.68 16.16
N ILE A 3 -17.26 25.58 15.13
CA ILE A 3 -17.45 24.41 14.28
C ILE A 3 -16.12 23.96 13.63
N ALA A 4 -15.22 24.90 13.32
CA ALA A 4 -13.91 24.62 12.74
C ALA A 4 -12.93 23.94 13.72
N LYS A 5 -13.04 24.25 15.02
CA LYS A 5 -12.20 23.65 16.07
C LYS A 5 -12.61 22.19 16.30
N THR A 6 -13.92 21.94 16.34
CA THR A 6 -14.49 20.60 16.50
C THR A 6 -14.15 19.66 15.32
N LYS A 7 -14.18 20.14 14.07
CA LYS A 7 -13.79 19.35 12.89
C LYS A 7 -12.30 18.95 12.88
N LYS A 8 -11.42 19.86 13.31
CA LYS A 8 -9.97 19.62 13.36
C LYS A 8 -9.60 18.62 14.46
N ASP A 9 -10.26 18.71 15.62
CA ASP A 9 -10.10 17.75 16.71
C ASP A 9 -10.64 16.35 16.34
N LEU A 10 -11.75 16.30 15.60
CA LEU A 10 -12.28 15.05 15.03
C LEU A 10 -11.29 14.43 14.03
N GLN A 11 -10.81 15.15 13.01
CA GLN A 11 -9.81 14.63 12.07
C GLN A 11 -8.53 14.12 12.76
N LYS A 12 -8.07 14.83 13.81
CA LYS A 12 -6.90 14.44 14.60
C LYS A 12 -7.13 13.15 15.41
N ASN A 13 -8.32 12.98 15.99
CA ASN A 13 -8.70 11.75 16.71
C ASN A 13 -8.83 10.53 15.79
N HIS A 14 -9.20 10.73 14.52
CA HIS A 14 -9.33 9.62 13.57
C HIS A 14 -8.01 9.19 12.94
N SER A 15 -7.10 10.14 12.69
CA SER A 15 -5.70 9.79 12.40
C SER A 15 -5.09 8.98 13.55
N MET A 16 -5.46 9.24 14.81
CA MET A 16 -5.07 8.38 15.94
C MET A 16 -5.72 6.99 15.90
N SER A 17 -6.93 6.81 15.36
CA SER A 17 -7.58 5.47 15.31
C SER A 17 -6.83 4.49 14.39
N MET A 18 -6.36 4.94 13.23
CA MET A 18 -5.64 4.06 12.30
C MET A 18 -4.23 3.71 12.82
N SER A 19 -3.66 4.55 13.69
CA SER A 19 -2.40 4.24 14.37
C SER A 19 -2.45 2.97 15.23
N LEU A 20 -3.65 2.49 15.61
CA LEU A 20 -3.85 1.20 16.29
C LEU A 20 -3.42 0.00 15.44
N PHE A 21 -3.27 0.19 14.12
CA PHE A 21 -2.73 -0.81 13.21
C PHE A 21 -1.19 -0.92 13.26
N THR A 22 -0.50 0.08 13.84
CA THR A 22 0.98 0.13 13.90
C THR A 22 1.65 -1.11 14.48
N PRO A 23 1.16 -1.73 15.58
CA PRO A 23 1.78 -2.93 16.13
C PRO A 23 1.85 -4.08 15.12
N TYR A 24 0.81 -4.23 14.28
CA TYR A 24 0.81 -5.22 13.20
C TYR A 24 1.85 -4.89 12.13
N VAL A 25 1.96 -3.62 11.74
CA VAL A 25 2.97 -3.17 10.77
C VAL A 25 4.39 -3.47 11.28
N ASN A 26 4.67 -3.16 12.54
CA ASN A 26 5.96 -3.48 13.16
C ASN A 26 6.22 -5.00 13.17
N ALA A 27 5.20 -5.81 13.43
CA ALA A 27 5.34 -7.27 13.44
C ALA A 27 5.72 -7.83 12.06
N ILE A 28 5.10 -7.35 10.97
CA ILE A 28 5.43 -7.81 9.62
C ILE A 28 6.77 -7.27 9.11
N GLU A 29 7.19 -6.07 9.54
CA GLU A 29 8.54 -5.56 9.27
C GLU A 29 9.60 -6.44 9.95
N ASN A 30 9.39 -6.80 11.23
CA ASN A 30 10.27 -7.69 11.96
C ASN A 30 10.33 -9.11 11.34
N LEU A 31 9.20 -9.63 10.88
CA LEU A 31 9.14 -10.89 10.13
C LEU A 31 10.00 -10.81 8.86
N THR A 32 9.89 -9.70 8.12
CA THR A 32 10.63 -9.46 6.89
C THR A 32 12.14 -9.39 7.14
N VAL A 33 12.57 -8.68 8.19
CA VAL A 33 13.99 -8.64 8.59
C VAL A 33 14.50 -10.04 8.91
N LYS A 34 13.76 -10.83 9.69
CA LYS A 34 14.15 -12.23 10.01
C LYS A 34 14.32 -13.10 8.76
N LEU A 35 13.42 -12.97 7.78
CA LEU A 35 13.48 -13.69 6.51
C LEU A 35 14.71 -13.32 5.67
N ILE A 36 15.09 -12.05 5.68
CA ILE A 36 16.26 -11.55 4.96
C ILE A 36 17.56 -11.95 5.65
N SER A 37 17.59 -11.96 6.99
CA SER A 37 18.80 -12.24 7.78
C SER A 37 19.07 -13.72 8.01
N SER A 38 18.05 -14.57 7.89
CA SER A 38 18.20 -16.03 8.00
C SER A 38 18.42 -16.62 6.62
N ASP A 39 19.25 -17.67 6.48
CA ASP A 39 19.38 -18.48 5.26
C ASP A 39 18.11 -19.34 4.95
N GLY A 40 16.92 -18.81 5.27
CA GLY A 40 15.62 -19.26 4.77
C GLY A 40 14.98 -20.49 5.43
N ASN A 41 15.52 -21.04 6.52
CA ASN A 41 15.12 -22.39 6.95
C ASN A 41 14.07 -22.52 8.07
N ASP A 42 13.55 -21.44 8.68
CA ASP A 42 12.70 -21.58 9.88
C ASP A 42 11.40 -20.76 9.92
N ILE A 43 10.97 -20.15 8.80
CA ILE A 43 9.70 -19.40 8.75
C ILE A 43 8.71 -20.11 7.84
N SER A 44 7.49 -20.35 8.34
CA SER A 44 6.48 -21.10 7.60
C SER A 44 5.99 -20.28 6.41
N ASN A 45 5.95 -20.88 5.22
CA ASN A 45 5.36 -20.26 4.03
C ASN A 45 3.91 -19.79 4.31
N SER A 46 3.20 -20.48 5.22
CA SER A 46 1.86 -20.10 5.67
C SER A 46 1.75 -18.71 6.31
N GLU A 47 2.75 -18.28 7.10
CA GLU A 47 2.71 -16.95 7.72
C GLU A 47 2.85 -15.84 6.68
N ILE A 48 3.73 -16.04 5.68
CA ILE A 48 3.90 -15.11 4.56
C ILE A 48 2.58 -15.00 3.77
N GLN A 49 1.94 -16.13 3.46
CA GLN A 49 0.68 -16.12 2.72
C GLN A 49 -0.43 -15.35 3.45
N LEU A 50 -0.53 -15.48 4.79
CA LEU A 50 -1.50 -14.71 5.57
C LEU A 50 -1.23 -13.20 5.50
N VAL A 51 0.03 -12.78 5.60
CA VAL A 51 0.39 -11.35 5.49
C VAL A 51 0.09 -10.82 4.08
N LEU A 52 0.29 -11.65 3.05
CA LEU A 52 0.02 -11.30 1.66
C LEU A 52 -1.48 -11.31 1.31
N ASP A 53 -2.30 -12.12 1.99
CA ASP A 53 -3.74 -12.23 1.73
C ASP A 53 -4.58 -12.34 3.02
N GLY A 54 -5.56 -11.44 3.15
CA GLY A 54 -6.58 -11.46 4.20
C GLY A 54 -6.17 -10.86 5.54
N GLN A 55 -5.00 -11.21 6.10
CA GLN A 55 -4.64 -10.83 7.48
C GLN A 55 -4.63 -9.32 7.75
N PRO A 56 -4.11 -8.43 6.87
CA PRO A 56 -4.14 -6.99 7.12
C PRO A 56 -5.56 -6.44 7.36
N MET A 57 -6.55 -6.89 6.59
CA MET A 57 -7.94 -6.44 6.74
C MET A 57 -8.57 -7.01 8.01
N GLN A 58 -8.25 -8.27 8.36
CA GLN A 58 -8.73 -8.90 9.58
C GLN A 58 -8.24 -8.14 10.81
N VAL A 59 -6.92 -7.94 10.91
CA VAL A 59 -6.32 -7.23 12.04
C VAL A 59 -6.83 -5.79 12.14
N LEU A 60 -6.97 -5.10 11.00
CA LEU A 60 -7.53 -3.74 11.01
C LEU A 60 -8.96 -3.71 11.58
N ARG A 61 -9.81 -4.69 11.24
CA ARG A 61 -11.17 -4.80 11.80
C ARG A 61 -11.20 -5.12 13.28
N ASP A 62 -10.21 -5.85 13.76
CA ASP A 62 -10.12 -6.25 15.17
C ASP A 62 -9.66 -5.09 16.06
N VAL A 63 -8.79 -4.21 15.55
CA VAL A 63 -8.18 -3.13 16.36
C VAL A 63 -8.80 -1.75 16.13
N VAL A 64 -9.48 -1.52 15.00
CA VAL A 64 -10.09 -0.22 14.68
C VAL A 64 -11.61 -0.30 14.73
N PRO A 65 -12.29 0.63 15.44
CA PRO A 65 -13.75 0.67 15.47
C PRO A 65 -14.38 0.74 14.07
N ILE A 66 -15.44 -0.04 13.83
CA ILE A 66 -16.13 -0.09 12.55
C ILE A 66 -16.68 1.28 12.09
N THR A 67 -17.02 2.16 13.04
CA THR A 67 -17.43 3.55 12.77
C THR A 67 -16.32 4.34 12.11
N ASP A 68 -15.09 4.10 12.52
CA ASP A 68 -13.92 4.80 12.01
C ASP A 68 -13.55 4.27 10.63
N LEU A 69 -13.58 2.95 10.44
CA LEU A 69 -13.40 2.31 9.13
C LEU A 69 -14.40 2.80 8.08
N LYS A 70 -15.69 2.88 8.45
CA LYS A 70 -16.74 3.38 7.56
C LYS A 70 -16.52 4.83 7.15
N ARG A 71 -16.05 5.66 8.07
CA ARG A 71 -15.86 7.10 7.83
C ARG A 71 -14.60 7.39 7.02
N THR A 72 -13.53 6.61 7.19
CA THR A 72 -12.30 6.75 6.39
C THR A 72 -12.38 6.00 5.07
N GLY A 73 -13.30 5.04 4.94
CA GLY A 73 -13.40 4.19 3.76
C GLY A 73 -12.30 3.13 3.70
N ALA A 74 -11.65 2.82 4.83
CA ALA A 74 -10.56 1.85 4.93
C ALA A 74 -11.07 0.40 4.79
N PHE A 75 -11.45 0.03 3.56
CA PHE A 75 -11.83 -1.31 3.18
C PHE A 75 -10.92 -1.80 2.07
N PHE A 76 -10.03 -2.73 2.41
CA PHE A 76 -9.07 -3.24 1.45
C PHE A 76 -9.73 -4.14 0.42
N THR A 77 -9.36 -3.96 -0.85
CA THR A 77 -9.80 -4.79 -1.97
C THR A 77 -9.37 -6.23 -1.73
N ASN A 78 -10.30 -7.20 -1.67
CA ASN A 78 -9.89 -8.59 -1.48
C ASN A 78 -9.04 -9.11 -2.67
N HIS A 79 -8.28 -10.19 -2.44
CA HIS A 79 -7.35 -10.73 -3.44
C HIS A 79 -8.04 -11.11 -4.76
N HIS A 80 -9.20 -11.77 -4.70
CA HIS A 80 -9.96 -12.17 -5.89
C HIS A 80 -10.40 -10.97 -6.74
N LEU A 81 -10.92 -9.92 -6.11
CA LEU A 81 -11.33 -8.70 -6.80
C LEU A 81 -10.12 -7.97 -7.39
N SER A 82 -9.02 -7.89 -6.64
CA SER A 82 -7.77 -7.28 -7.09
C SER A 82 -7.25 -7.96 -8.37
N ASN A 83 -7.16 -9.29 -8.38
CA ASN A 83 -6.72 -10.06 -9.56
C ASN A 83 -7.66 -9.88 -10.77
N ARG A 84 -8.98 -9.79 -10.53
CA ARG A 84 -9.94 -9.53 -11.61
C ARG A 84 -9.76 -8.14 -12.20
N LEU A 85 -9.55 -7.13 -11.36
CA LEU A 85 -9.43 -5.73 -11.76
C LEU A 85 -8.19 -5.49 -12.62
N ILE A 86 -7.06 -6.13 -12.30
CA ILE A 86 -5.81 -5.94 -13.04
C ILE A 86 -5.73 -6.75 -14.34
N LYS A 87 -6.68 -7.65 -14.61
CA LYS A 87 -6.59 -8.65 -15.70
C LYS A 87 -6.35 -8.00 -17.07
N SER A 88 -7.01 -6.88 -17.37
CA SER A 88 -6.90 -6.19 -18.66
C SER A 88 -5.56 -5.48 -18.85
N ILE A 89 -4.87 -5.11 -17.77
CA ILE A 89 -3.62 -4.33 -17.82
C ILE A 89 -2.36 -5.19 -17.61
N ILE A 90 -2.49 -6.51 -17.44
CA ILE A 90 -1.33 -7.42 -17.34
C ILE A 90 -0.32 -7.22 -18.50
N PRO A 91 -0.75 -7.05 -19.77
CA PRO A 91 0.19 -6.78 -20.86
C PRO A 91 1.01 -5.51 -20.63
N ASP A 92 0.37 -4.43 -20.17
CA ASP A 92 1.00 -3.15 -19.89
C ASP A 92 2.00 -3.23 -18.72
N ILE A 93 1.62 -3.95 -17.65
CA ILE A 93 2.49 -4.25 -16.51
C ILE A 93 3.76 -4.96 -16.98
N LYS A 94 3.61 -5.98 -17.85
CA LYS A 94 4.76 -6.75 -18.37
C LYS A 94 5.65 -5.94 -19.32
N GLN A 95 5.09 -4.95 -20.00
CA GLN A 95 5.83 -4.00 -20.84
C GLN A 95 6.55 -2.92 -20.03
N GLY A 96 6.37 -2.90 -18.71
CA GLY A 96 7.03 -1.95 -17.82
C GLY A 96 6.32 -0.61 -17.70
N GLN A 97 5.03 -0.51 -18.07
CA GLN A 97 4.26 0.71 -17.87
C GLN A 97 4.16 1.05 -16.37
N ALA A 98 4.07 2.35 -16.09
CA ALA A 98 3.82 2.81 -14.73
C ALA A 98 2.41 2.39 -14.27
N ILE A 99 2.29 2.08 -12.99
CA ILE A 99 1.05 1.66 -12.33
C ILE A 99 0.80 2.62 -11.17
N SER A 100 -0.31 3.33 -11.21
CA SER A 100 -0.67 4.33 -10.21
C SER A 100 -1.88 3.91 -9.39
N ASP A 101 -1.76 3.88 -8.06
CA ASP A 101 -2.87 3.72 -7.11
C ASP A 101 -2.88 4.89 -6.10
N PRO A 102 -3.73 5.90 -6.30
CA PRO A 102 -3.76 7.11 -5.47
C PRO A 102 -4.44 6.93 -4.11
N ALA A 103 -5.01 5.76 -3.83
CA ALA A 103 -5.67 5.40 -2.58
C ALA A 103 -5.30 3.95 -2.19
N CYS A 104 -3.99 3.69 -2.14
CA CYS A 104 -3.45 2.33 -2.21
C CYS A 104 -3.68 1.48 -0.96
N GLY A 105 -4.05 2.07 0.18
CA GLY A 105 -4.22 1.38 1.44
C GLY A 105 -2.99 0.53 1.78
N THR A 106 -3.22 -0.72 2.18
CA THR A 106 -2.12 -1.67 2.45
C THR A 106 -1.55 -2.32 1.18
N GLY A 107 -1.93 -1.88 -0.01
CA GLY A 107 -1.31 -2.27 -1.28
C GLY A 107 -1.86 -3.52 -1.96
N ASN A 108 -3.12 -3.92 -1.74
CA ASN A 108 -3.67 -5.15 -2.34
C ASN A 108 -3.66 -5.12 -3.89
N LEU A 109 -3.95 -3.97 -4.50
CA LEU A 109 -3.86 -3.79 -5.95
C LEU A 109 -2.41 -3.83 -6.44
N PHE A 110 -1.47 -3.25 -5.69
CA PHE A 110 -0.04 -3.39 -5.98
C PHE A 110 0.44 -4.83 -5.87
N LEU A 111 -0.01 -5.61 -4.88
CA LEU A 111 0.35 -7.04 -4.80
C LEU A 111 -0.20 -7.82 -6.00
N ALA A 112 -1.41 -7.51 -6.46
CA ALA A 112 -1.96 -8.13 -7.66
C ALA A 112 -1.14 -7.78 -8.92
N CYS A 113 -0.73 -6.51 -9.07
CA CYS A 113 0.13 -6.09 -10.17
C CYS A 113 1.54 -6.69 -10.08
N ALA A 114 2.16 -6.62 -8.89
CA ALA A 114 3.53 -7.02 -8.64
C ALA A 114 3.76 -8.51 -8.86
N ARG A 115 2.74 -9.37 -8.74
CA ARG A 115 2.81 -10.78 -9.15
C ARG A 115 3.15 -10.97 -10.64
N HIS A 116 2.92 -9.97 -11.47
CA HIS A 116 3.23 -9.98 -12.90
C HIS A 116 4.54 -9.25 -13.26
N LEU A 117 5.18 -8.59 -12.30
CA LEU A 117 6.48 -7.95 -12.49
C LEU A 117 7.61 -8.98 -12.50
N PRO A 118 8.76 -8.70 -13.15
CA PRO A 118 9.90 -9.63 -13.18
C PRO A 118 10.49 -9.85 -11.79
N ILE A 119 11.03 -11.05 -11.56
CA ILE A 119 12.02 -11.31 -10.50
C ILE A 119 13.39 -11.27 -11.18
N LEU A 120 14.32 -10.53 -10.60
CA LEU A 120 15.70 -10.43 -11.06
C LEU A 120 16.61 -11.32 -10.19
N GLU A 121 17.87 -11.45 -10.57
CA GLU A 121 18.84 -12.30 -9.87
C GLU A 121 19.03 -11.90 -8.39
N ASN A 122 18.92 -10.60 -8.11
CA ASN A 122 19.02 -10.04 -6.78
C ASN A 122 17.70 -9.40 -6.32
N ILE A 123 17.32 -9.62 -5.06
CA ILE A 123 16.18 -8.99 -4.41
C ILE A 123 16.25 -7.46 -4.46
N ARG A 124 17.42 -6.86 -4.25
CA ARG A 124 17.58 -5.40 -4.34
C ARG A 124 17.24 -4.88 -5.73
N GLU A 125 17.69 -5.57 -6.77
CA GLU A 125 17.38 -5.21 -8.16
C GLU A 125 15.89 -5.40 -8.46
N THR A 126 15.30 -6.49 -7.98
CA THR A 126 13.86 -6.76 -8.08
C THR A 126 13.04 -5.62 -7.47
N LEU A 127 13.34 -5.22 -6.22
CA LEU A 127 12.63 -4.15 -5.52
C LEU A 127 12.86 -2.78 -6.20
N ASN A 128 14.07 -2.52 -6.69
CA ASN A 128 14.36 -1.29 -7.44
C ASN A 128 13.58 -1.23 -8.76
N LEU A 129 13.47 -2.35 -9.48
CA LEU A 129 12.68 -2.44 -10.71
C LEU A 129 11.20 -2.19 -10.40
N TRP A 130 10.65 -2.83 -9.37
CA TRP A 130 9.26 -2.64 -8.99
C TRP A 130 9.00 -1.20 -8.53
N GLY A 131 9.91 -0.61 -7.75
CA GLY A 131 9.81 0.77 -7.29
C GLY A 131 9.84 1.83 -8.40
N LYS A 132 10.39 1.51 -9.58
CA LYS A 132 10.35 2.37 -10.78
C LYS A 132 9.00 2.33 -11.51
N GLN A 133 8.19 1.29 -11.27
CA GLN A 133 6.90 1.08 -11.94
C GLN A 133 5.70 1.36 -11.03
N LEU A 134 5.82 1.19 -9.72
CA LEU A 134 4.72 1.37 -8.78
C LEU A 134 4.70 2.78 -8.18
N TYR A 135 3.59 3.48 -8.36
CA TYR A 135 3.34 4.85 -7.89
C TYR A 135 2.06 4.85 -7.06
N GLY A 136 2.05 5.45 -5.89
CA GLY A 136 0.81 5.56 -5.15
C GLY A 136 0.90 6.34 -3.86
N SER A 137 -0.27 6.54 -3.28
CA SER A 137 -0.37 7.23 -2.01
C SER A 137 -1.53 6.75 -1.17
N ASP A 138 -1.45 7.09 0.11
CA ASP A 138 -2.51 6.94 1.08
C ASP A 138 -2.31 8.02 2.16
N LEU A 139 -3.40 8.41 2.83
CA LEU A 139 -3.35 9.38 3.92
C LEU A 139 -2.66 8.81 5.17
N HIS A 140 -2.63 7.49 5.30
CA HIS A 140 -2.24 6.77 6.51
C HIS A 140 -0.82 6.19 6.39
N PRO A 141 0.16 6.66 7.18
CA PRO A 141 1.55 6.20 7.06
C PRO A 141 1.72 4.70 7.40
N GLU A 142 0.92 4.17 8.33
CA GLU A 142 0.86 2.74 8.64
C GLU A 142 0.45 1.88 7.43
N PHE A 143 -0.44 2.39 6.56
CA PHE A 143 -0.86 1.69 5.36
C PHE A 143 0.25 1.67 4.30
N ILE A 144 0.94 2.80 4.12
CA ILE A 144 2.09 2.91 3.23
C ILE A 144 3.22 1.98 3.66
N ARG A 145 3.55 1.96 4.95
CA ARG A 145 4.55 1.03 5.50
C ARG A 145 4.14 -0.41 5.25
N ALA A 146 2.90 -0.79 5.57
CA ALA A 146 2.40 -2.13 5.31
C ALA A 146 2.46 -2.50 3.81
N ALA A 147 2.09 -1.60 2.90
CA ALA A 147 2.15 -1.82 1.46
C ALA A 147 3.57 -2.14 1.00
N LYS A 148 4.56 -1.32 1.39
CA LYS A 148 5.96 -1.54 1.05
C LYS A 148 6.49 -2.85 1.62
N THR A 149 6.24 -3.13 2.89
CA THR A 149 6.68 -4.37 3.54
C THR A 149 6.08 -5.60 2.87
N ARG A 150 4.79 -5.57 2.51
CA ARG A 150 4.13 -6.67 1.81
C ARG A 150 4.67 -6.87 0.39
N LEU A 151 5.05 -5.81 -0.31
CA LEU A 151 5.73 -5.94 -1.62
C LEU A 151 7.10 -6.61 -1.48
N ILE A 152 7.85 -6.32 -0.41
CA ILE A 152 9.13 -6.99 -0.13
C ILE A 152 8.90 -8.47 0.15
N LEU A 153 7.93 -8.79 1.02
CA LEU A 153 7.54 -10.17 1.31
C LEU A 153 7.10 -10.92 0.05
N LEU A 154 6.36 -10.28 -0.85
CA LEU A 154 5.97 -10.87 -2.13
C LEU A 154 7.19 -11.16 -3.02
N ALA A 155 8.19 -10.27 -3.04
CA ALA A 155 9.41 -10.54 -3.80
C ALA A 155 10.15 -11.77 -3.26
N ILE A 156 10.28 -11.88 -1.93
CA ILE A 156 10.88 -13.04 -1.25
C ILE A 156 10.10 -14.32 -1.55
N GLU A 157 8.77 -14.28 -1.40
CA GLU A 157 7.87 -15.41 -1.66
C GLU A 157 7.95 -15.90 -3.11
N ARG A 158 8.09 -14.98 -4.06
CA ARG A 158 8.29 -15.27 -5.49
C ARG A 158 9.70 -15.73 -5.83
N GLY A 159 10.58 -15.88 -4.84
CA GLY A 159 11.90 -16.45 -5.00
C GLY A 159 13.04 -15.44 -5.23
N ALA A 160 12.81 -14.14 -5.03
CA ALA A 160 13.92 -13.18 -5.03
C ALA A 160 14.89 -13.50 -3.89
N ARG A 161 16.18 -13.63 -4.20
CA ARG A 161 17.24 -14.00 -3.25
C ARG A 161 18.28 -12.89 -3.10
N GLY A 162 19.10 -12.99 -2.07
CA GLY A 162 20.15 -12.05 -1.74
C GLY A 162 19.96 -11.43 -0.36
N SER A 163 21.03 -10.83 0.16
CA SER A 163 21.02 -10.18 1.47
C SER A 163 20.63 -8.71 1.35
N LEU A 164 19.81 -8.24 2.28
CA LEU A 164 19.54 -6.82 2.51
C LEU A 164 20.02 -6.47 3.93
N SER A 165 21.33 -6.65 4.17
CA SER A 165 22.00 -6.49 5.48
C SER A 165 21.74 -5.15 6.17
N ASP A 166 21.36 -4.12 5.42
CA ASP A 166 21.06 -2.77 5.89
C ASP A 166 19.75 -2.27 5.28
N ILE A 167 18.66 -3.04 5.42
CA ILE A 167 17.38 -2.63 4.87
C ILE A 167 16.80 -1.45 5.65
N ASN A 168 16.76 -0.29 4.99
CA ASN A 168 15.79 0.72 5.33
C ASN A 168 14.58 0.59 4.39
N PHE A 169 13.44 0.16 4.93
CA PHE A 169 12.20 -0.03 4.17
C PHE A 169 11.77 1.24 3.40
N SER A 170 12.17 2.43 3.86
CA SER A 170 11.86 3.68 3.17
C SER A 170 12.57 3.84 1.83
N ASP A 171 13.73 3.20 1.66
CA ASP A 171 14.57 3.35 0.47
C ASP A 171 13.94 2.66 -0.76
N PHE A 172 13.08 1.67 -0.51
CA PHE A 172 12.34 0.97 -1.55
C PHE A 172 11.00 1.65 -1.81
N PHE A 173 10.56 1.56 -3.07
CA PHE A 173 9.32 2.16 -3.56
C PHE A 173 9.21 3.66 -3.25
N PRO A 174 10.15 4.49 -3.73
CA PRO A 174 10.18 5.93 -3.42
C PRO A 174 8.92 6.66 -3.88
N ASN A 175 8.20 6.09 -4.86
CA ASN A 175 6.96 6.65 -5.41
C ASN A 175 5.68 6.16 -4.71
N ILE A 176 5.79 5.36 -3.64
CA ILE A 176 4.66 4.98 -2.77
C ILE A 176 4.81 5.77 -1.46
N GLN A 177 3.93 6.73 -1.22
CA GLN A 177 4.13 7.78 -0.21
C GLN A 177 2.90 8.10 0.63
N THR A 178 3.11 8.61 1.83
CA THR A 178 2.01 9.14 2.66
C THR A 178 1.64 10.53 2.16
N SER A 179 0.47 10.68 1.56
CA SER A 179 0.04 11.98 1.04
C SER A 179 -1.46 12.02 0.71
N ASN A 180 -2.00 13.24 0.63
CA ASN A 180 -3.38 13.47 0.21
C ASN A 180 -3.43 13.64 -1.32
N TYR A 181 -3.90 12.60 -2.01
CA TYR A 181 -3.96 12.61 -3.46
C TYR A 181 -4.79 13.78 -4.05
N LEU A 182 -5.86 14.19 -3.36
CA LEU A 182 -6.74 15.28 -3.80
C LEU A 182 -6.09 16.67 -3.67
N SER A 183 -4.95 16.77 -2.99
CA SER A 183 -4.21 18.03 -2.82
C SER A 183 -3.09 18.24 -3.83
N PHE A 184 -2.89 17.31 -4.77
CA PHE A 184 -1.81 17.39 -5.75
C PHE A 184 -2.24 18.03 -7.08
N SER A 185 -1.29 18.72 -7.71
CA SER A 185 -1.35 19.04 -9.14
C SER A 185 -1.22 17.75 -9.96
N SER A 186 -1.79 17.72 -11.15
CA SER A 186 -1.81 16.59 -12.10
C SER A 186 -0.42 16.07 -12.53
N GLU A 187 0.66 16.72 -12.11
CA GLU A 187 2.05 16.48 -12.52
C GLU A 187 2.67 15.23 -11.87
N LEU A 188 2.03 14.63 -10.87
CA LEU A 188 2.50 13.40 -10.20
C LEU A 188 1.91 12.10 -10.76
N LEU A 189 0.94 12.21 -11.67
CA LEU A 189 0.49 11.07 -12.45
C LEU A 189 1.53 10.79 -13.53
N LYS A 190 2.28 9.70 -13.35
CA LYS A 190 3.11 9.18 -14.43
C LYS A 190 2.19 8.53 -15.47
N GLU A 191 2.44 8.82 -16.74
CA GLU A 191 1.74 8.17 -17.84
C GLU A 191 1.83 6.64 -17.72
N GLY A 192 0.68 5.97 -17.74
CA GLY A 192 0.56 4.53 -17.50
C GLY A 192 -0.86 4.12 -17.08
N CYS A 193 -0.95 3.01 -16.36
CA CYS A 193 -2.21 2.44 -15.88
C CYS A 193 -2.59 3.01 -14.50
N ILE A 194 -3.81 3.52 -14.35
CA ILE A 194 -4.37 3.86 -13.04
C ILE A 194 -5.22 2.68 -12.56
N VAL A 195 -4.92 2.17 -11.36
CA VAL A 195 -5.57 1.03 -10.73
C VAL A 195 -5.97 1.46 -9.34
N ILE A 196 -7.27 1.58 -9.07
CA ILE A 196 -7.73 2.21 -7.82
C ILE A 196 -8.99 1.53 -7.31
N ASN A 197 -9.10 1.43 -5.99
CA ASN A 197 -10.36 1.25 -5.28
C ASN A 197 -10.49 2.37 -4.23
N PRO A 198 -11.02 3.55 -4.61
CA PRO A 198 -11.02 4.71 -3.74
C PRO A 198 -11.96 4.53 -2.54
N PRO A 199 -11.78 5.30 -1.46
CA PRO A 199 -12.74 5.31 -0.36
C PRO A 199 -14.10 5.82 -0.84
N TYR A 200 -15.17 5.07 -0.54
CA TYR A 200 -16.55 5.45 -0.83
C TYR A 200 -17.13 6.29 0.32
N THR A 201 -16.56 7.47 0.54
CA THR A 201 -16.96 8.38 1.62
C THR A 201 -17.28 9.78 1.08
N MET A 202 -17.95 10.60 1.89
CA MET A 202 -18.21 11.99 1.51
C MET A 202 -16.89 12.77 1.56
N VAL A 203 -16.50 13.33 0.42
CA VAL A 203 -15.31 14.17 0.28
C VAL A 203 -15.75 15.63 0.25
N GLU A 204 -15.11 16.49 1.07
CA GLU A 204 -15.28 17.95 0.94
C GLU A 204 -14.45 18.44 -0.26
N VAL A 205 -15.14 18.80 -1.34
CA VAL A 205 -14.52 19.43 -2.52
C VAL A 205 -14.51 20.95 -2.33
N ARG A 206 -13.41 21.63 -2.66
CA ARG A 206 -13.36 23.09 -2.62
C ARG A 206 -14.01 23.65 -3.88
N PHE A 207 -14.96 24.58 -3.71
CA PHE A 207 -15.67 25.23 -4.82
C PHE A 207 -14.76 25.99 -5.80
N SER A 208 -13.52 26.28 -5.43
CA SER A 208 -12.50 26.87 -6.33
C SER A 208 -12.13 25.98 -7.51
N ASP A 209 -12.40 24.67 -7.43
CA ASP A 209 -11.96 23.68 -8.41
C ASP A 209 -12.97 23.51 -9.56
N PHE A 210 -14.09 24.25 -9.53
CA PHE A 210 -15.21 24.16 -10.50
C PHE A 210 -15.35 25.34 -11.47
N PHE A 211 -14.47 26.35 -11.41
CA PHE A 211 -14.48 27.45 -12.37
C PHE A 211 -13.25 27.42 -13.28
N VAL A 212 -13.33 26.55 -14.29
CA VAL A 212 -12.75 26.84 -15.60
C VAL A 212 -13.89 26.61 -16.61
N ILE A 213 -14.59 27.69 -16.93
CA ILE A 213 -15.41 27.80 -18.16
C ILE A 213 -14.63 28.69 -19.11
#